data_AF-A0AAU9TGE5-F1
#
_entry.id   AF-A0AAU9TGE5-F1
#
_cell.length_a   1.000
_cell.length_b   1.000
_cell.length_c   1.000
_cell.angle_alpha   90.00
_cell.angle_beta   90.00
_cell.angle_gamma   90.00
#
_symmetry.space_group_name_H-M   'P 1'
#
loop_
_entity.id
_entity.type
_entity.pdbx_description
1 polymer ?
#
loop_
_entity_poly.entity_id
_entity_poly.type
_entity_poly.pdbx_seq_one_letter_code
_entity_poly.pdbx_strand_id
1 'polypeptide(L)'
;MAMFYIFAIKWVFKDTGKELAIVNGFTFYKHKQMQRTNTWSCTRGSPCNARIIVTNDTTRMVTRKYLIHNHKPPNFIIEDGMYIRI
;
A
#
# COMPACT_ATOMS: atom_id res chain seq x y z
N MET A 1 18.97 22.10 -0.61
CA MET A 1 19.30 20.74 -1.13
C MET A 1 18.19 19.80 -0.68
N ALA A 2 17.18 19.57 -1.52
CA ALA A 2 16.04 18.74 -1.14
C ALA A 2 16.45 17.26 -1.21
N MET A 3 16.52 16.57 -0.07
CA MET A 3 16.54 15.12 -0.07
C MET A 3 15.18 14.65 -0.57
N PHE A 4 15.08 14.30 -1.85
CA PHE A 4 13.93 13.62 -2.41
C PHE A 4 13.84 12.24 -1.75
N TYR A 5 13.19 12.14 -0.59
CA TYR A 5 12.71 10.86 -0.09
C TYR A 5 11.71 10.34 -1.12
N ILE A 6 12.18 9.43 -1.97
CA ILE A 6 11.38 8.82 -3.02
C ILE A 6 10.25 8.07 -2.31
N PHE A 7 9.03 8.56 -2.47
CA PHE A 7 7.85 7.84 -2.06
C PHE A 7 7.72 6.62 -2.99
N ALA A 8 8.19 5.46 -2.54
CA ALA A 8 8.16 4.21 -3.29
C ALA A 8 7.06 3.29 -2.75
N ILE A 9 6.26 2.73 -3.67
CA ILE A 9 5.34 1.64 -3.36
C ILE A 9 6.03 0.35 -3.78
N LYS A 10 6.10 -0.62 -2.87
CA LYS A 10 6.47 -1.99 -3.22
C LYS A 10 5.20 -2.83 -3.35
N TRP A 11 4.96 -3.37 -4.54
CA TRP A 11 3.86 -4.29 -4.80
C TRP A 11 4.28 -5.71 -4.44
N VAL A 12 3.44 -6.42 -3.71
CA VAL A 12 3.68 -7.80 -3.27
C VAL A 12 2.39 -8.61 -3.36
N PHE A 13 2.50 -9.93 -3.37
CA PHE A 13 1.36 -10.83 -3.38
C PHE A 13 1.25 -11.59 -2.05
N LYS A 14 0.03 -11.84 -1.62
CA LYS A 14 -0.25 -12.86 -0.61
C LYS A 14 -0.21 -14.24 -1.26
N ASP A 15 -0.03 -15.27 -0.44
CA ASP A 15 -0.30 -16.69 -0.76
C ASP A 15 -1.63 -16.92 -1.51
N THR A 16 -2.67 -16.16 -1.14
CA THR A 16 -4.00 -16.19 -1.79
C THR A 16 -4.04 -15.56 -3.20
N GLY A 17 -2.90 -15.07 -3.73
CA GLY A 17 -2.81 -14.34 -5.01
C GLY A 17 -3.29 -12.88 -4.94
N LYS A 18 -3.75 -12.40 -3.77
CA LYS A 18 -4.18 -11.01 -3.59
C LYS A 18 -2.97 -10.09 -3.49
N GLU A 19 -2.97 -9.03 -4.29
CA GLU A 19 -1.92 -8.00 -4.28
C GLU A 19 -2.06 -7.04 -3.08
N LEU A 20 -0.92 -6.59 -2.55
CA LEU A 20 -0.80 -5.56 -1.51
C LEU A 20 0.21 -4.49 -1.96
N ALA A 21 -0.01 -3.26 -1.49
CA ALA A 21 0.98 -2.19 -1.53
C ALA A 21 1.68 -2.08 -0.18
N ILE A 22 3.01 -1.96 -0.20
CA ILE A 22 3.84 -1.69 0.97
C ILE A 22 4.38 -0.27 0.86
N VAL A 23 4.13 0.53 1.90
CA VAL A 23 4.52 1.94 1.97
C VAL A 23 4.97 2.25 3.38
N ASN A 24 6.23 2.68 3.55
CA ASN A 24 6.82 3.05 4.84
C ASN A 24 6.61 1.99 5.94
N GLY A 25 6.71 0.71 5.58
CA GLY A 25 6.49 -0.42 6.51
C GLY A 25 5.03 -0.76 6.79
N PHE A 26 4.06 -0.05 6.23
CA PHE A 26 2.64 -0.37 6.34
C PHE A 26 2.14 -1.11 5.09
N THR A 27 1.13 -1.95 5.27
CA THR A 27 0.51 -2.71 4.18
C THR A 27 -0.87 -2.14 3.84
N PHE A 28 -1.18 -2.09 2.56
CA PHE A 28 -2.43 -1.56 2.02
C PHE A 28 -3.06 -2.58 1.06
N TYR A 29 -4.37 -2.79 1.17
CA TYR A 29 -5.13 -3.67 0.28
C TYR A 29 -6.00 -2.86 -0.66
N LYS A 30 -6.30 -3.41 -1.84
CA LYS A 30 -7.22 -2.79 -2.81
C LYS A 30 -8.63 -2.78 -2.25
N HIS A 31 -9.06 -1.63 -1.72
CA HIS A 31 -10.33 -1.46 -1.03
C HIS A 31 -11.47 -1.13 -2.01
N LYS A 32 -11.20 -0.23 -2.97
CA LYS A 32 -12.20 0.17 -3.96
C LYS A 32 -11.57 0.30 -5.34
N GLN A 33 -12.23 -0.29 -6.33
CA GLN A 33 -11.85 -0.17 -7.74
C GLN A 33 -12.84 0.74 -8.47
N MET A 34 -12.30 1.77 -9.13
CA MET A 34 -13.05 2.63 -10.05
C MET A 34 -12.50 2.43 -11.47
N GLN A 35 -13.05 3.11 -12.48
CA GLN A 35 -12.53 2.96 -13.85
C GLN A 35 -11.07 3.42 -13.98
N ARG A 36 -10.74 4.62 -13.48
CA ARG A 36 -9.42 5.24 -13.68
C ARG A 36 -8.45 5.05 -12.52
N THR A 37 -8.96 4.80 -11.33
CA THR A 37 -8.15 4.71 -10.11
C THR A 37 -8.63 3.62 -9.17
N ASN A 38 -7.71 3.15 -8.33
CA ASN A 38 -7.94 2.22 -7.25
C ASN A 38 -7.60 2.91 -5.93
N THR A 39 -8.49 2.78 -4.94
CA THR A 39 -8.20 3.16 -3.56
C THR A 39 -7.63 1.96 -2.82
N TRP A 40 -6.44 2.14 -2.25
CA TRP A 40 -5.77 1.16 -1.41
C TRP A 40 -5.78 1.67 0.03
N SER A 41 -6.42 0.93 0.93
CA SER A 41 -6.57 1.31 2.34
C SER A 41 -5.62 0.51 3.21
N CYS A 42 -5.19 1.08 4.34
CA CYS A 42 -4.39 0.36 5.33
C CYS A 42 -5.10 -0.95 5.72
N THR A 43 -4.36 -2.05 5.72
CA THR A 43 -4.87 -3.39 6.07
C THR A 43 -5.38 -3.51 7.49
N ARG A 44 -4.91 -2.65 8.42
CA ARG A 44 -5.42 -2.59 9.80
C ARG A 44 -6.91 -2.26 9.85
N GLY A 45 -7.42 -1.54 8.85
CA GLY A 45 -8.80 -1.03 8.82
C GLY A 45 -9.09 -0.04 9.96
N SER A 46 -10.37 0.20 10.25
CA SER A 46 -10.81 1.09 11.33
C SER A 46 -10.16 0.71 12.67
N PRO A 47 -9.65 1.68 13.46
CA PRO A 47 -9.79 3.14 13.31
C PRO A 47 -8.72 3.80 12.41
N CYS A 48 -7.90 3.03 11.69
CA CYS A 48 -6.91 3.59 10.77
C CYS A 48 -7.57 4.06 9.47
N ASN A 49 -7.29 5.31 9.09
CA ASN A 49 -7.86 5.94 7.89
C ASN A 49 -6.86 6.12 6.75
N ALA A 50 -5.61 5.63 6.93
CA ALA A 50 -4.55 5.73 5.94
C ALA A 50 -4.94 5.05 4.62
N ARG A 51 -4.69 5.75 3.51
CA ARG A 51 -5.04 5.30 2.16
C ARG A 51 -4.17 5.95 1.09
N ILE A 52 -3.99 5.26 -0.03
CA ILE A 52 -3.41 5.80 -1.26
C ILE A 52 -4.37 5.59 -2.43
N ILE A 53 -4.41 6.52 -3.37
CA ILE A 53 -5.20 6.42 -4.60
C ILE A 53 -4.22 6.35 -5.76
N VAL A 54 -4.33 5.29 -6.55
CA VAL A 54 -3.37 4.92 -7.60
C VAL A 54 -4.10 4.83 -8.93
N THR A 55 -3.49 5.24 -10.04
CA THR A 55 -4.05 5.02 -11.40
C THR A 55 -4.14 3.53 -11.72
N ASN A 56 -5.09 3.17 -12.58
CA ASN A 56 -5.30 1.78 -13.01
C ASN A 56 -4.51 1.38 -14.25
N ASP A 57 -3.85 2.34 -14.89
CA ASP A 57 -2.95 2.09 -16.01
C ASP A 57 -1.65 1.41 -15.55
N THR A 58 -0.81 1.06 -16.52
CA THR A 58 0.48 0.40 -16.30
C THR A 58 1.46 1.25 -15.49
N THR A 59 1.27 2.58 -15.44
CA THR A 59 2.18 3.49 -14.72
C THR A 59 1.94 3.45 -13.21
N ARG A 60 0.73 3.08 -12.77
CA ARG A 60 0.34 2.99 -11.34
C ARG A 60 0.79 4.22 -10.53
N MET A 61 0.54 5.41 -11.06
CA MET A 61 0.89 6.67 -10.42
C MET A 61 0.00 6.96 -9.21
N VAL A 62 0.61 7.43 -8.12
CA VAL A 62 -0.13 7.89 -6.95
C VAL A 62 -0.69 9.28 -7.20
N THR A 63 -2.01 9.39 -7.20
CA THR A 63 -2.73 10.66 -7.40
C THR A 63 -3.03 11.35 -6.07
N ARG A 64 -3.28 10.58 -5.00
CA ARG A 64 -3.54 11.10 -3.65
C ARG A 64 -3.02 10.13 -2.60
N LYS A 65 -2.62 10.64 -1.43
CA LYS A 65 -2.19 9.83 -0.29
C LYS A 65 -2.56 10.49 1.04
N TYR A 66 -2.90 9.66 2.01
CA TYR A 66 -3.01 10.00 3.43
C TYR A 66 -2.33 8.88 4.21
N LEU A 67 -1.15 9.16 4.77
CA LEU A 67 -0.25 8.15 5.37
C LEU A 67 -0.12 8.32 6.89
N ILE A 68 -1.10 8.95 7.53
CA ILE A 68 -1.10 9.10 8.98
C ILE A 68 -1.76 7.86 9.58
N HIS A 69 -1.00 7.12 10.38
CA HIS A 69 -1.43 5.91 11.06
C HIS A 69 -1.58 6.17 12.56
N ASN A 70 -2.58 5.54 13.17
CA ASN A 70 -2.79 5.53 14.62
C ASN A 70 -2.36 4.21 15.28
N HIS A 71 -1.49 3.47 14.59
CA HIS A 71 -0.95 2.21 15.05
C HIS A 71 0.48 2.07 14.54
N LYS A 72 1.25 1.18 15.18
CA LYS A 72 2.59 0.82 14.73
C LYS A 72 2.52 -0.03 13.44
N PRO A 73 3.57 -0.03 12.60
CA PRO A 73 3.69 -0.96 11.48
C PRO A 73 3.55 -2.43 11.93
N PRO A 74 2.92 -3.30 11.13
CA PRO A 74 2.91 -4.74 11.39
C PRO A 74 4.29 -5.36 11.13
N ASN A 75 4.57 -6.51 11.76
CA ASN A 75 5.73 -7.33 11.43
C ASN A 75 5.38 -8.25 10.26
N PHE A 76 6.27 -8.31 9.27
CA PHE A 76 6.18 -9.21 8.12
C PHE A 76 7.55 -9.28 7.44
N ILE A 77 7.72 -10.28 6.59
CA ILE A 77 8.82 -10.35 5.63
C ILE A 77 8.27 -10.34 4.21
N ILE A 78 9.15 -9.98 3.27
CA ILE A 78 8.89 -10.08 1.84
C ILE A 78 9.99 -10.95 1.25
N GLU A 79 9.60 -12.09 0.68
CA GLU A 79 10.50 -13.05 0.04
C GLU A 79 9.95 -13.34 -1.36
N ASP A 80 10.77 -13.16 -2.41
CA ASP A 80 10.38 -13.33 -3.82
C ASP A 80 9.07 -12.63 -4.22
N GLY A 81 8.84 -11.43 -3.68
CA GLY A 81 7.64 -10.64 -3.94
C GLY A 81 6.40 -11.12 -3.19
N MET A 82 6.53 -12.11 -2.31
CA MET A 82 5.46 -12.66 -1.47
C MET A 82 5.48 -12.01 -0.08
N TYR A 83 4.30 -11.59 0.39
CA TYR A 83 4.08 -11.12 1.74
C TYR A 83 3.85 -12.31 2.68
N ILE A 84 4.69 -12.42 3.71
CA ILE A 84 4.57 -13.45 4.75
C ILE A 84 4.43 -12.75 6.11
N ARG A 85 3.31 -13.02 6.78
CA ARG A 85 3.05 -12.48 8.12
C ARG A 85 3.87 -13.25 9.16
N ILE A 86 4.45 -12.51 10.11
CA ILE A 86 5.13 -13.05 11.29
C ILE A 86 4.25 -12.81 12.52
#